data_AF-A0A8R2R1V9-F1
#
_entry.id   AF-A0A8R2R1V9-F1
#
_cell.length_a   1.000
_cell.length_b   1.000
_cell.length_c   1.000
_cell.angle_alpha   90.00
_cell.angle_beta   90.00
_cell.angle_gamma   90.00
#
_symmetry.space_group_name_H-M   'P 1'
#
loop_
_entity.id
_entity.type
_entity.pdbx_description
1 polymer ?
#
loop_
_entity_poly.entity_id
_entity_poly.type
_entity_poly.pdbx_seq_one_letter_code
_entity_poly.pdbx_strand_id
1 'polypeptide(L)' 'MKALSRYYVWWPNLDEDIELFIKKCTRCQQNRPCNPELPVFSWSIPEEVWERIHIDFAGPFEGSYWRTRKTKTC' A
#
# COMPACT_ATOMS: atom_id res chain seq x y z
N MET A 1 4.49 -21.94 -5.56
CA MET A 1 5.80 -22.48 -5.18
C MET A 1 5.66 -23.74 -4.31
N LYS A 2 4.94 -23.69 -3.18
CA LYS A 2 4.79 -24.83 -2.24
C LYS A 2 4.35 -26.17 -2.87
N ALA A 3 3.31 -26.16 -3.72
CA ALA A 3 2.80 -27.39 -4.34
C ALA A 3 3.84 -28.12 -5.23
N LEU A 4 4.60 -27.37 -6.02
CA LEU A 4 5.67 -27.94 -6.85
C LEU A 4 6.83 -28.46 -6.01
N SER A 5 7.25 -27.71 -4.99
CA SER A 5 8.34 -28.12 -4.12
C SER A 5 8.04 -29.44 -3.41
N ARG A 6 6.81 -29.62 -2.90
CA ARG A 6 6.38 -30.86 -2.23
C ARG A 6 6.32 -32.09 -3.16
N TYR A 7 6.31 -31.90 -4.49
CA TYR A 7 6.33 -33.01 -5.45
C TYR A 7 7.74 -33.57 -5.66
N TYR A 8 8.77 -32.72 -5.59
CA TYR A 8 10.15 -33.11 -5.94
C TYR A 8 11.04 -33.40 -4.73
N VAL A 9 10.78 -32.75 -3.59
CA VAL A 9 11.70 -32.77 -2.45
C VAL A 9 10.95 -32.80 -1.11
N TRP A 10 11.61 -33.34 -0.09
CA TRP A 10 11.08 -33.37 1.27
C TRP A 10 12.19 -33.22 2.32
N TRP A 11 11.95 -32.37 3.32
CA TRP A 11 12.70 -32.26 4.57
C TRP A 11 11.84 -31.56 5.65
N PRO A 12 12.20 -31.65 6.95
CA PRO A 12 11.52 -30.94 8.02
C PRO A 12 11.55 -29.42 7.79
N ASN A 13 10.42 -28.73 7.94
CA ASN A 13 10.27 -27.26 7.76
C ASN A 13 10.44 -26.75 6.32
N LEU A 14 10.29 -27.60 5.30
CA LEU A 14 10.28 -27.21 3.88
C LEU A 14 9.42 -25.96 3.58
N ASP A 15 8.21 -25.91 4.12
CA ASP A 15 7.30 -24.78 3.87
C ASP A 15 7.81 -23.46 4.48
N GLU A 16 8.43 -23.52 5.67
CA GLU A 16 8.98 -22.35 6.35
C GLU A 16 10.20 -21.81 5.59
N ASP A 17 11.07 -22.70 5.12
CA ASP A 17 12.24 -22.33 4.31
C ASP A 17 11.83 -21.66 3.00
N ILE A 18 10.80 -22.19 2.32
CA ILE A 18 10.24 -21.58 1.10
C ILE A 18 9.70 -20.18 1.41
N GLU A 19 8.99 -20.00 2.52
CA GLU A 19 8.48 -18.70 2.92
C GLU A 19 9.60 -17.70 3.24
N LEU A 20 10.62 -18.12 3.98
CA LEU A 20 11.79 -17.30 4.31
C LEU A 20 12.55 -16.88 3.05
N PHE A 21 12.70 -17.79 2.09
CA PHE A 21 13.31 -17.50 0.80
C PHE A 21 12.51 -16.45 0.02
N ILE A 22 11.19 -16.63 -0.11
CA ILE A 22 10.32 -15.68 -0.82
C ILE A 22 10.31 -14.31 -0.13
N LYS A 23 10.29 -14.27 1.22
CA LYS A 23 10.36 -13.02 2.01
C LYS A 23 11.63 -12.22 1.73
N LYS A 24 12.78 -12.89 1.54
CA LYS A 24 14.06 -12.23 1.24
C LYS A 24 14.20 -11.79 -0.22
N CYS A 25 13.39 -12.32 -1.14
CA CYS A 25 13.50 -12.01 -2.56
C CYS A 25 12.84 -10.68 -2.92
N THR A 26 13.65 -9.63 -3.17
CA THR A 26 13.18 -8.28 -3.51
C THR A 26 12.27 -8.26 -4.73
N ARG A 27 12.62 -8.99 -5.80
CA ARG A 27 11.80 -9.05 -7.03
C ARG A 27 10.42 -9.65 -6.78
N CYS A 28 10.34 -10.70 -5.97
CA CYS A 28 9.07 -11.32 -5.61
C CYS A 28 8.21 -10.39 -4.75
N GLN A 29 8.82 -9.62 -3.84
CA GLN A 29 8.09 -8.66 -3.01
C GLN A 29 7.57 -7.47 -3.84
N GLN A 30 8.36 -6.94 -4.76
CA GLN A 30 7.96 -5.82 -5.63
C GLN A 30 6.82 -6.18 -6.58
N ASN A 31 6.82 -7.41 -7.11
CA ASN A 31 5.81 -7.88 -8.05
C ASN A 31 4.65 -8.60 -7.37
N ARG A 32 4.60 -8.62 -6.04
CA ARG A 32 3.50 -9.26 -5.31
C ARG A 32 2.20 -8.49 -5.62
N PRO A 33 1.11 -9.18 -6.00
CA PRO A 33 -0.17 -8.52 -6.15
C PRO A 33 -0.57 -7.87 -4.82
N CYS A 34 -1.00 -6.62 -4.87
CA CYS A 34 -1.54 -5.96 -3.70
C CYS A 34 -2.74 -6.76 -3.19
N ASN A 35 -2.84 -6.93 -1.87
CA ASN A 35 -4.06 -7.49 -1.29
C ASN A 35 -5.25 -6.61 -1.72
N PRO A 36 -6.46 -7.20 -1.85
CA PRO A 36 -7.66 -6.41 -2.11
C PRO A 36 -7.73 -5.29 -1.07
N GLU A 37 -7.94 -4.06 -1.56
CA GLU A 37 -8.11 -2.92 -0.69
C GLU A 37 -9.20 -3.24 0.33
N LEU A 38 -8.93 -2.93 1.59
CA LEU A 38 -9.94 -3.05 2.64
C LEU A 38 -11.20 -2.26 2.21
N PRO A 39 -12.40 -2.70 2.60
CA PRO A 39 -13.61 -1.94 2.33
C PRO A 39 -13.42 -0.49 2.79
N VAL A 40 -13.67 0.45 1.88
CA VAL A 40 -13.55 1.88 2.20
C VAL A 40 -14.62 2.20 3.24
N PHE A 41 -14.20 2.58 4.43
CA PHE A 41 -15.11 3.10 5.45
C PHE A 41 -15.44 4.55 5.11
N SER A 42 -16.72 4.82 4.88
CA SER A 42 -17.22 6.19 4.76
C SER A 42 -17.18 6.89 6.12
N TRP A 43 -16.89 8.19 6.09
CA TRP A 43 -17.03 9.03 7.26
C TRP A 43 -18.49 9.10 7.74
N SER A 44 -18.71 9.19 9.05
CA SER A 44 -20.06 9.43 9.61
C SER A 44 -20.60 10.78 9.15
N ILE A 45 -21.92 10.88 8.98
CA ILE A 45 -22.59 12.15 8.67
C ILE A 45 -22.57 13.01 9.95
N PRO A 46 -22.17 14.29 9.90
CA PRO A 46 -22.28 15.18 11.05
C PRO A 46 -23.75 15.41 11.42
N GLU A 47 -24.04 15.43 12.71
CA GLU A 47 -25.36 15.65 13.30
C GLU A 47 -25.68 17.15 13.44
N GLU A 48 -24.66 17.98 13.64
CA GLU A 48 -24.81 19.42 13.90
C GLU A 48 -24.13 20.31 12.86
N VAL A 49 -24.64 21.55 12.72
CA VAL A 49 -24.00 22.57 11.89
C VAL A 49 -22.61 22.91 12.44
N TRP A 50 -21.63 23.03 11.54
CA TRP A 50 -20.22 23.30 11.86
C TRP A 50 -19.48 22.18 12.61
N GLU A 51 -20.04 20.97 12.72
CA GLU A 51 -19.38 19.84 13.40
C GLU A 51 -18.14 19.34 12.64
N ARG A 52 -18.18 19.32 11.30
CA ARG A 52 -17.05 18.88 10.46
C ARG A 52 -16.89 19.73 9.22
N ILE A 53 -15.69 20.27 9.03
CA ILE A 53 -15.31 21.08 7.87
C ILE A 53 -14.19 20.36 7.13
N HIS A 54 -14.41 20.02 5.86
CA HIS A 54 -13.38 19.49 4.98
C HIS A 54 -12.79 20.63 4.16
N ILE A 55 -11.48 20.83 4.25
CA ILE A 55 -10.74 21.84 3.48
C ILE A 55 -9.66 21.10 2.71
N ASP A 56 -9.65 21.28 1.40
CA ASP A 56 -8.62 20.73 0.53
C ASP A 56 -8.07 21.82 -0.40
N PHE A 57 -6.82 21.67 -0.82
CA PHE A 57 -6.24 22.54 -1.82
C PHE A 57 -6.53 21.95 -3.19
N ALA A 58 -7.30 22.68 -4.01
CA ALA A 58 -7.36 22.39 -5.42
C ALA A 58 -5.95 22.50 -6.05
N GLY A 59 -5.70 21.68 -7.08
CA GLY A 59 -4.44 21.52 -7.79
C GLY A 59 -3.73 22.82 -8.24
N PRO A 60 -2.55 22.71 -8.88
CA PRO A 60 -1.79 23.89 -9.28
C PRO A 60 -2.53 24.55 -10.44
N PHE A 61 -3.09 25.73 -10.19
CA PHE A 61 -3.60 26.55 -11.27
C PHE A 61 -2.41 27.21 -11.96
N GLU A 62 -2.29 27.02 -13.27
CA GLU A 62 -1.17 27.58 -14.08
C GLU A 62 0.23 27.24 -13.50
N GLY A 63 0.39 26.01 -13.01
CA GLY A 63 1.68 25.53 -12.50
C GLY A 63 2.11 26.15 -11.16
N SER A 64 1.20 26.84 -10.47
CA SER A 64 1.46 27.46 -9.18
C SER A 64 0.34 27.15 -8.17
N TYR A 65 0.74 26.70 -6.97
CA TYR A 65 -0.16 26.70 -5.83
C TYR A 65 -0.01 28.03 -5.10
N TRP A 66 -1.13 28.56 -4.60
CA TRP A 66 -1.20 29.88 -3.97
C TRP A 66 -0.34 30.04 -2.71
N ARG A 67 0.25 28.94 -2.19
CA ARG A 67 1.21 28.97 -1.08
C ARG A 67 2.19 27.79 -1.09
N THR A 68 3.03 27.66 -2.11
CA THR A 68 4.26 26.86 -1.97
C THR A 68 5.47 27.71 -2.34
N ARG A 69 6.32 28.05 -1.35
CA ARG A 69 7.71 28.40 -1.64
C ARG A 69 8.26 27.18 -2.40
N LYS A 70 8.75 27.37 -3.61
CA LYS A 70 9.43 26.33 -4.39
C LYS A 70 10.73 25.96 -3.69
N THR A 71 10.67 25.21 -2.59
CA THR A 71 11.81 24.43 -2.14
C THR A 71 11.78 23.14 -2.94
N LYS A 72 12.39 23.19 -4.13
CA LYS A 72 12.90 21.99 -4.77
C LYS A 72 13.88 21.35 -3.80
N THR A 73 13.57 20.17 -3.30
CA THR A 73 14.59 19.26 -2.76
C THR A 73 14.10 17.82 -2.85
N CYS A 74 14.89 17.03 -3.58
CA CYS A 74 14.89 15.60 -3.88
C CYS A 74 13.59 14.92 -4.30
#